data_AF-A0A926A1W3-F1
#
_entry.id   AF-A0A926A1W3-F1
#
_cell.length_a   1.000
_cell.length_b   1.000
_cell.length_c   1.000
_cell.angle_alpha   90.00
_cell.angle_beta   90.00
_cell.angle_gamma   90.00
#
_symmetry.space_group_name_H-M   'P 1'
#
loop_
_entity.id
_entity.type
_entity.pdbx_description
1 polymer ?
#
loop_
_entity_poly.entity_id
_entity_poly.type
_entity_poly.pdbx_seq_one_letter_code
_entity_poly.pdbx_strand_id
1 'polypeptide(L)'
;MPNRILTWNSPVVVFSVVFCLVLTTATLVTRALYANARGSANPEAPAFVTGWKDLAVTGQSRGPRNAPVTVVVFTDYQCPGCAELHRQLAAASDSMPAALRVVTRHFPLSSHPHAPAAANAAECAAELGRFSEFETVVYAQQDSIGTKPWIRFASDAGVRDTADFSRCVAKRRHASTVDRDLKVSRELKLTGTPAYFVNGAPYVGAPPAGRLLQDLRAAQRAIAASDTVARKTTANVAQGPDTANNGPPVARRWLAPLALERTITGPDRDELLMPSSLAVAGDSLLVFFDFGNMEVRAFNLHGSQVWRVGRKGRGPSEFQNAMDVKKLGNGNIAVLDMSNRRITTLTASGRVLRSIPVNLSSHRFVPFADTTVFALATDDSTTLWSSVNTSGDSARRVMAPATLVARHGMERETFSAPLGAGAVISYRWADKIAVLAPDGSVRRIVNGVETVAFPGTKSYARKFGKFSGYVSRISPTATPATLSVTTRGDLIFVLFAGASANRGRIVDVYQSSDGMYLGSHLLPFPALELVALPDGAFATLRSEPVPSLDIWTATNAGSTRTGDGGRAATGGLASRNANRATAGRVSR
;
A
#
# COMPACT_ATOMS: atom_id res chain seq x y z
N MET A 1 -39.95 -76.81 -20.90
CA MET A 1 -39.39 -75.66 -21.64
C MET A 1 -37.88 -75.84 -21.69
N PRO A 2 -37.23 -75.84 -22.86
CA PRO A 2 -35.85 -76.31 -22.98
C PRO A 2 -34.86 -75.26 -22.46
N ASN A 3 -33.94 -75.70 -21.59
CA ASN A 3 -32.76 -74.95 -21.17
C ASN A 3 -31.92 -74.62 -22.40
N ARG A 4 -32.03 -73.39 -22.91
CA ARG A 4 -31.09 -72.86 -23.90
C ARG A 4 -29.75 -72.59 -23.20
N ILE A 5 -28.86 -73.57 -23.25
CA ILE A 5 -27.45 -73.40 -22.92
C ILE A 5 -26.91 -72.34 -23.90
N LEU A 6 -26.56 -71.15 -23.40
CA LEU A 6 -25.90 -70.13 -24.22
C LEU A 6 -24.53 -70.66 -24.64
N THR A 7 -24.42 -71.08 -25.89
CA THR A 7 -23.14 -71.39 -26.51
C THR A 7 -22.40 -70.08 -26.78
N TRP A 8 -21.07 -70.09 -26.64
CA TRP A 8 -20.21 -68.90 -26.76
C TRP A 8 -20.35 -68.14 -28.09
N ASN A 9 -20.88 -68.79 -29.13
CA ASN A 9 -21.13 -68.19 -30.45
C ASN A 9 -22.54 -67.64 -30.64
N SER A 10 -23.39 -67.61 -29.59
CA SER A 10 -24.69 -66.94 -29.68
C SER A 10 -24.48 -65.44 -29.94
N PRO A 11 -25.18 -64.84 -30.92
CA PRO A 11 -25.04 -63.42 -31.23
C PRO A 11 -25.28 -62.53 -30.00
N VAL A 12 -26.09 -62.98 -29.03
CA VAL A 12 -26.32 -62.28 -27.76
C VAL A 12 -25.08 -62.26 -26.86
N VAL A 13 -24.30 -63.34 -26.82
CA VAL A 13 -23.05 -63.42 -26.03
C VAL A 13 -21.97 -62.57 -26.69
N VAL A 14 -21.81 -62.70 -28.01
CA VAL A 14 -20.85 -61.90 -28.78
C VAL A 14 -21.16 -60.40 -28.65
N PHE A 15 -22.42 -60.01 -28.76
CA PHE A 15 -22.83 -58.61 -28.58
C PHE A 15 -22.57 -58.11 -27.17
N SER A 16 -22.83 -58.93 -26.14
CA SER A 16 -22.56 -58.58 -24.74
C SER A 16 -21.07 -58.40 -24.45
N VAL A 17 -20.22 -59.27 -25.01
CA VAL A 17 -18.76 -59.18 -24.86
C VAL A 17 -18.21 -57.95 -25.58
N VAL A 18 -18.64 -57.70 -26.83
CA VAL A 18 -18.23 -56.52 -27.60
C VAL A 18 -18.72 -55.24 -26.92
N PHE A 19 -19.95 -55.22 -26.40
CA PHE A 19 -20.49 -54.07 -25.67
C PHE A 19 -19.72 -53.79 -24.37
N CYS A 20 -19.38 -54.84 -23.60
CA CYS A 20 -18.50 -54.70 -22.43
C CYS A 20 -17.10 -54.22 -22.82
N LEU A 21 -16.54 -54.68 -23.95
CA LEU A 21 -15.23 -54.25 -24.43
C LEU A 21 -15.25 -52.78 -24.88
N VAL A 22 -16.31 -52.34 -25.55
CA VAL A 22 -16.53 -50.94 -25.93
C VAL A 22 -16.75 -50.06 -24.70
N LEU A 23 -17.52 -50.51 -23.71
CA LEU A 23 -17.72 -49.74 -22.47
C LEU A 23 -16.43 -49.62 -21.66
N THR A 24 -15.66 -50.69 -21.53
CA THR A 24 -14.37 -50.69 -20.81
C THR A 24 -13.31 -49.87 -21.54
N THR A 25 -13.21 -49.98 -22.87
CA THR A 25 -12.34 -49.10 -23.67
C THR A 25 -12.80 -47.66 -23.60
N ALA A 26 -14.10 -47.36 -23.67
CA ALA A 26 -14.63 -46.01 -23.48
C ALA A 26 -14.34 -45.47 -22.07
N THR A 27 -14.44 -46.28 -21.01
CA THR A 27 -14.06 -45.85 -19.65
C THR A 27 -12.56 -45.67 -19.49
N LEU A 28 -11.73 -46.51 -20.13
CA LEU A 28 -10.27 -46.38 -20.11
C LEU A 28 -9.79 -45.18 -20.93
N VAL A 29 -10.37 -44.93 -22.10
CA VAL A 29 -10.13 -43.74 -22.92
C VAL A 29 -10.62 -42.49 -22.19
N THR A 30 -11.81 -42.54 -21.58
CA THR A 30 -12.31 -41.43 -20.75
C THR A 30 -11.37 -41.20 -19.57
N ARG A 31 -10.95 -42.23 -18.84
CA ARG A 31 -9.95 -42.12 -17.76
C ARG A 31 -8.59 -41.63 -18.26
N ALA A 32 -8.13 -42.02 -19.44
CA ALA A 32 -6.88 -41.56 -20.03
C ALA A 32 -6.98 -40.09 -20.50
N LEU A 33 -8.13 -39.67 -21.06
CA LEU A 33 -8.43 -38.28 -21.39
C LEU A 33 -8.57 -37.42 -20.12
N TYR A 34 -9.21 -37.92 -19.07
CA TYR A 34 -9.29 -37.25 -17.76
C TYR A 34 -7.95 -37.27 -16.99
N ALA A 35 -7.12 -38.30 -17.14
CA ALA A 35 -5.78 -38.38 -16.57
C ALA A 35 -4.81 -37.46 -17.31
N ASN A 36 -4.92 -37.32 -18.63
CA ASN A 36 -4.21 -36.31 -19.41
C ASN A 36 -4.72 -34.89 -19.12
N ALA A 37 -6.00 -34.71 -18.78
CA ALA A 37 -6.54 -33.44 -18.29
C ALA A 37 -6.14 -33.10 -16.83
N ARG A 38 -5.78 -34.10 -16.01
CA ARG A 38 -5.16 -33.92 -14.69
C ARG A 38 -3.63 -33.92 -14.73
N GLY A 39 -3.05 -34.30 -15.87
CA GLY A 39 -1.62 -34.51 -16.10
C GLY A 39 -0.94 -33.44 -16.93
N SER A 40 -1.66 -32.48 -17.51
CA SER A 40 -1.07 -31.19 -17.85
C SER A 40 -0.94 -30.35 -16.58
N ALA A 41 0.09 -30.65 -15.80
CA ALA A 41 0.75 -29.61 -15.04
C ALA A 41 1.03 -28.48 -16.02
N ASN A 42 0.27 -27.39 -15.89
CA ASN A 42 0.35 -26.24 -16.77
C ASN A 42 1.83 -25.76 -16.78
N PRO A 43 2.55 -25.84 -17.90
CA PRO A 43 3.94 -25.39 -17.94
C PRO A 43 3.92 -23.87 -17.74
N GLU A 44 4.51 -23.42 -16.63
CA GLU A 44 4.75 -22.01 -16.27
C GLU A 44 3.51 -21.10 -16.08
N ALA A 45 2.61 -21.44 -15.15
CA ALA A 45 2.02 -20.37 -14.36
C ALA A 45 3.14 -19.72 -13.51
N PRO A 46 3.24 -18.38 -13.42
CA PRO A 46 4.28 -17.75 -12.61
C PRO A 46 4.23 -18.28 -11.17
N ALA A 47 5.38 -18.36 -10.50
CA ALA A 47 5.38 -18.49 -9.04
C ALA A 47 4.58 -17.32 -8.44
N PHE A 48 3.84 -17.56 -7.36
CA PHE A 48 3.08 -16.57 -6.57
C PHE A 48 3.50 -15.11 -6.82
N VAL A 49 2.55 -14.26 -7.24
CA VAL A 49 2.84 -12.90 -7.70
C VAL A 49 3.05 -11.97 -6.50
N THR A 50 4.29 -11.72 -6.11
CA THR A 50 4.65 -10.97 -4.88
C THR A 50 4.18 -9.51 -4.84
N GLY A 51 3.81 -8.92 -5.97
CA GLY A 51 3.27 -7.55 -6.09
C GLY A 51 1.77 -7.46 -6.38
N TRP A 52 1.01 -8.55 -6.20
CA TRP A 52 -0.42 -8.60 -6.56
C TRP A 52 -1.27 -7.54 -5.85
N LYS A 53 -0.85 -7.10 -4.65
CA LYS A 53 -1.54 -6.06 -3.89
C LYS A 53 -1.46 -4.69 -4.58
N ASP A 54 -0.35 -4.38 -5.23
CA ASP A 54 -0.19 -3.13 -5.98
C ASP A 54 -1.07 -3.15 -7.24
N LEU A 55 -1.19 -4.33 -7.87
CA LEU A 55 -2.11 -4.55 -8.99
C LEU A 55 -3.58 -4.41 -8.58
N ALA A 56 -3.90 -4.81 -7.34
CA ALA A 56 -5.25 -4.66 -6.78
C ALA A 56 -5.61 -3.20 -6.46
N VAL A 57 -4.62 -2.31 -6.42
CA VAL A 57 -4.79 -0.90 -6.06
C VAL A 57 -5.05 -0.04 -7.29
N THR A 58 -4.40 -0.33 -8.41
CA THR A 58 -4.46 0.48 -9.65
C THR A 58 -5.50 -0.01 -10.68
N GLY A 59 -6.21 -1.11 -10.39
CA GLY A 59 -7.29 -1.60 -11.22
C GLY A 59 -8.67 -1.20 -10.69
N GLN A 60 -9.66 -1.19 -11.57
CA GLN A 60 -11.05 -0.95 -11.20
C GLN A 60 -11.55 -2.08 -10.31
N SER A 61 -12.22 -1.76 -9.19
CA SER A 61 -12.56 -2.80 -8.21
C SER A 61 -14.02 -2.80 -7.76
N ARG A 62 -14.56 -4.00 -7.52
CA ARG A 62 -15.88 -4.27 -6.96
C ARG A 62 -15.74 -5.05 -5.65
N GLY A 63 -16.62 -4.76 -4.69
CA GLY A 63 -16.64 -5.39 -3.37
C GLY A 63 -15.82 -4.62 -2.32
N PRO A 64 -15.84 -5.06 -1.05
CA PRO A 64 -15.18 -4.35 0.05
C PRO A 64 -13.67 -4.27 -0.14
N ARG A 65 -13.10 -3.09 0.08
CA ARG A 65 -11.64 -2.86 -0.04
C ARG A 65 -10.81 -3.77 0.87
N ASN A 66 -11.35 -4.15 2.03
CA ASN A 66 -10.73 -5.00 3.05
C ASN A 66 -11.17 -6.47 2.98
N ALA A 67 -11.76 -6.90 1.85
CA ALA A 67 -12.16 -8.28 1.68
C ALA A 67 -10.96 -9.24 1.88
N PRO A 68 -11.10 -10.31 2.70
CA PRO A 68 -10.06 -11.30 2.93
C PRO A 68 -9.61 -12.03 1.65
N VAL A 69 -10.47 -12.07 0.62
CA VAL A 69 -10.15 -12.63 -0.69
C VAL A 69 -10.19 -11.52 -1.72
N THR A 70 -9.07 -11.27 -2.38
CA THR A 70 -8.98 -10.36 -3.53
C THR A 70 -8.60 -11.14 -4.77
N VAL A 71 -9.36 -10.95 -5.84
CA VAL A 71 -9.12 -11.51 -7.17
C VAL A 71 -8.70 -10.39 -8.10
N VAL A 72 -7.46 -10.42 -8.60
CA VAL A 72 -7.00 -9.49 -9.65
C VAL A 72 -7.09 -10.21 -10.98
N VAL A 73 -7.85 -9.67 -11.93
CA VAL A 73 -8.14 -10.28 -13.24
C VAL A 73 -7.52 -9.42 -14.34
N PHE A 74 -6.70 -10.03 -15.18
CA PHE A 74 -6.24 -9.49 -16.45
C PHE A 74 -7.17 -10.02 -17.55
N THR A 75 -7.90 -9.10 -18.18
CA THR A 75 -9.06 -9.42 -18.99
C THR A 75 -9.05 -8.77 -20.37
N ASP A 76 -9.77 -9.40 -21.30
CA ASP A 76 -10.04 -8.90 -22.65
C ASP A 76 -11.54 -9.03 -22.92
N TYR A 77 -12.18 -7.93 -23.33
CA TYR A 77 -13.63 -7.90 -23.55
C TYR A 77 -14.12 -8.71 -24.76
N GLN A 78 -13.26 -9.08 -25.70
CA GLN A 78 -13.58 -9.99 -26.80
C GLN A 78 -13.30 -11.47 -26.49
N CYS A 79 -12.63 -11.77 -25.37
CA CYS A 79 -12.30 -13.15 -25.01
C CYS A 79 -13.51 -13.89 -24.42
N PRO A 80 -13.96 -15.03 -24.98
CA PRO A 80 -15.10 -15.78 -24.44
C PRO A 80 -14.84 -16.33 -23.02
N GLY A 81 -13.60 -16.76 -22.74
CA GLY A 81 -13.21 -17.20 -21.41
C GLY A 81 -13.27 -16.07 -20.36
N CYS A 82 -13.04 -14.82 -20.76
CA CYS A 82 -13.16 -13.68 -19.86
C CYS A 82 -14.62 -13.43 -19.47
N ALA A 83 -15.56 -13.54 -20.41
CA ALA A 83 -16.98 -13.45 -20.11
C ALA A 83 -17.44 -14.56 -19.17
N GLU A 84 -16.96 -15.79 -19.38
CA GLU A 84 -17.26 -16.89 -18.47
C GLU A 84 -16.73 -16.63 -17.06
N LEU A 85 -15.46 -16.21 -16.93
CA LEU A 85 -14.89 -15.87 -15.62
C LEU A 85 -15.65 -14.72 -14.96
N HIS A 86 -16.07 -13.70 -15.72
CA HIS A 86 -16.88 -12.58 -15.23
C HIS A 86 -18.20 -13.05 -14.61
N ARG A 87 -18.93 -13.96 -15.29
CA ARG A 87 -20.16 -14.56 -14.75
C ARG A 87 -19.91 -15.31 -13.44
N GLN A 88 -18.83 -16.09 -13.38
CA GLN A 88 -18.48 -16.85 -12.18
C GLN A 88 -18.08 -15.92 -11.01
N LEU A 89 -17.34 -14.85 -11.29
CA LEU A 89 -16.97 -13.83 -10.29
C LEU A 89 -18.16 -13.03 -9.79
N ALA A 90 -19.14 -12.74 -10.67
CA ALA A 90 -20.40 -12.12 -10.27
C ALA A 90 -21.17 -13.01 -9.28
N ALA A 91 -21.38 -14.29 -9.64
CA ALA A 91 -22.04 -15.25 -8.75
C ALA A 91 -21.29 -15.47 -7.42
N ALA A 92 -19.95 -15.46 -7.47
CA ALA A 92 -19.13 -15.55 -6.26
C ALA A 92 -19.23 -14.29 -5.40
N SER A 93 -19.34 -13.11 -6.01
CA SER A 93 -19.52 -11.84 -5.30
C SER A 93 -20.86 -11.82 -4.55
N ASP A 94 -21.92 -12.34 -5.17
CA ASP A 94 -23.24 -12.45 -4.52
C ASP A 94 -23.22 -13.48 -3.37
N SER A 95 -22.42 -14.54 -3.51
CA SER A 95 -22.25 -15.57 -2.48
C SER A 95 -21.31 -15.16 -1.34
N MET A 96 -20.45 -14.16 -1.55
CA MET A 96 -19.39 -13.74 -0.64
C MET A 96 -19.27 -12.19 -0.56
N PRO A 97 -20.38 -11.44 -0.33
CA PRO A 97 -20.41 -10.00 -0.56
C PRO A 97 -19.50 -9.21 0.38
N ALA A 98 -19.28 -9.69 1.60
CA ALA A 98 -18.34 -9.10 2.56
C ALA A 98 -16.90 -9.62 2.42
N ALA A 99 -16.73 -10.74 1.69
CA ALA A 99 -15.51 -11.54 1.74
C ALA A 99 -14.69 -11.52 0.44
N LEU A 100 -15.26 -11.03 -0.66
CA LEU A 100 -14.65 -11.01 -1.99
C LEU A 100 -14.52 -9.59 -2.54
N ARG A 101 -13.31 -9.27 -3.00
CA ARG A 101 -13.01 -8.11 -3.84
C ARG A 101 -12.53 -8.59 -5.19
N VAL A 102 -13.07 -8.04 -6.27
CA VAL A 102 -12.63 -8.31 -7.64
C VAL A 102 -12.01 -7.05 -8.20
N VAL A 103 -10.85 -7.17 -8.83
CA VAL A 103 -10.12 -6.06 -9.44
C VAL A 103 -9.86 -6.39 -10.90
N THR A 104 -10.29 -5.52 -11.81
CA THR A 104 -10.11 -5.66 -13.25
C THR A 104 -8.88 -4.88 -13.72
N ARG A 105 -8.10 -5.52 -14.60
CA ARG A 105 -6.92 -4.99 -15.31
C ARG A 105 -7.04 -5.35 -16.78
N HIS A 106 -6.60 -4.47 -17.67
CA HIS A 106 -6.79 -4.67 -19.11
C HIS A 106 -5.63 -5.42 -19.74
N PHE A 107 -5.93 -6.51 -20.46
CA PHE A 107 -4.96 -7.26 -21.26
C PHE A 107 -5.51 -7.52 -22.66
N PRO A 108 -5.67 -6.47 -23.50
CA PRO A 108 -6.19 -6.63 -24.85
C PRO A 108 -5.22 -7.48 -25.69
N LEU A 109 -5.72 -8.61 -26.20
CA LEU A 109 -4.94 -9.52 -27.04
C LEU A 109 -4.82 -8.95 -28.45
N SER A 110 -3.65 -9.14 -29.07
CA SER A 110 -3.41 -8.65 -30.44
C SER A 110 -4.30 -9.31 -31.50
N SER A 111 -4.83 -10.50 -31.22
CA SER A 111 -5.80 -11.20 -32.06
C SER A 111 -7.22 -10.62 -31.96
N HIS A 112 -7.48 -9.71 -31.03
CA HIS A 112 -8.78 -9.11 -30.78
C HIS A 112 -8.75 -7.61 -31.13
N PRO A 113 -9.13 -7.23 -32.37
CA PRO A 113 -8.88 -5.88 -32.90
C PRO A 113 -9.64 -4.77 -32.18
N HIS A 114 -10.76 -5.08 -31.52
CA HIS A 114 -11.59 -4.14 -30.77
C HIS A 114 -11.29 -4.15 -29.27
N ALA A 115 -10.46 -5.06 -28.76
CA ALA A 115 -10.16 -5.17 -27.33
C ALA A 115 -9.57 -3.89 -26.72
N PRO A 116 -8.62 -3.17 -27.37
CA PRO A 116 -8.12 -1.92 -26.82
C PRO A 116 -9.21 -0.83 -26.74
N ALA A 117 -10.11 -0.79 -27.71
CA ALA A 117 -11.21 0.18 -27.74
C ALA A 117 -12.26 -0.14 -26.67
N ALA A 118 -12.56 -1.42 -26.47
CA ALA A 118 -13.46 -1.90 -25.42
C ALA A 118 -12.91 -1.57 -24.02
N ALA A 119 -11.62 -1.80 -23.80
CA ALA A 119 -10.94 -1.48 -22.54
C ALA A 119 -10.97 0.03 -22.23
N ASN A 120 -10.66 0.86 -23.23
CA ASN A 120 -10.78 2.31 -23.08
C ASN A 120 -12.23 2.73 -22.79
N ALA A 121 -13.22 2.11 -23.44
CA ALA A 121 -14.63 2.40 -23.22
C ALA A 121 -15.09 2.00 -21.81
N ALA A 122 -14.57 0.89 -21.25
CA ALA A 122 -14.85 0.49 -19.88
C ALA A 122 -14.35 1.53 -18.88
N GLU A 123 -13.11 2.03 -19.04
CA GLU A 123 -12.57 3.11 -18.19
C GLU A 123 -13.36 4.42 -18.34
N CYS A 124 -13.84 4.73 -19.55
CA CYS A 124 -14.75 5.87 -19.76
C CYS A 124 -16.08 5.71 -19.01
N ALA A 125 -16.60 4.49 -18.89
CA ALA A 125 -17.77 4.24 -18.05
C ALA A 125 -17.42 4.31 -16.54
N ALA A 126 -16.17 3.96 -16.17
CA ALA A 126 -15.69 4.10 -14.79
C ALA A 126 -15.66 5.56 -14.32
N GLU A 127 -15.19 6.49 -15.16
CA GLU A 127 -15.22 7.94 -14.87
C GLU A 127 -16.63 8.44 -14.55
N LEU A 128 -17.66 7.78 -15.11
CA LEU A 128 -19.06 8.13 -14.92
C LEU A 128 -19.76 7.22 -13.88
N GLY A 129 -18.98 6.47 -13.08
CA GLY A 129 -19.48 5.65 -11.99
C GLY A 129 -20.30 4.44 -12.42
N ARG A 130 -20.01 3.86 -13.61
CA ARG A 130 -20.74 2.74 -14.22
C ARG A 130 -19.83 1.65 -14.77
N PHE A 131 -18.68 1.43 -14.15
CA PHE A 131 -17.72 0.42 -14.61
C PHE A 131 -18.32 -0.99 -14.61
N SER A 132 -18.81 -1.46 -13.47
CA SER A 132 -19.28 -2.85 -13.31
C SER A 132 -20.49 -3.17 -14.18
N GLU A 133 -21.40 -2.21 -14.35
CA GLU A 133 -22.56 -2.31 -15.21
C GLU A 133 -22.13 -2.39 -16.68
N PHE A 134 -21.17 -1.54 -17.08
CA PHE A 134 -20.62 -1.54 -18.43
C PHE A 134 -19.91 -2.86 -18.76
N GLU A 135 -19.06 -3.37 -17.86
CA GLU A 135 -18.42 -4.67 -18.04
C GLU A 135 -19.45 -5.79 -18.23
N THR A 136 -20.49 -5.80 -17.41
CA THR A 136 -21.55 -6.80 -17.47
C THR A 136 -22.29 -6.76 -18.81
N VAL A 137 -22.62 -5.56 -19.29
CA VAL A 137 -23.28 -5.38 -20.59
C VAL A 137 -22.37 -5.79 -21.75
N VAL A 138 -21.11 -5.38 -21.74
CA VAL A 138 -20.16 -5.72 -22.82
C VAL A 138 -19.91 -7.21 -22.88
N TYR A 139 -19.70 -7.89 -21.74
CA TYR A 139 -19.55 -9.35 -21.72
C TYR A 139 -20.82 -10.11 -22.08
N ALA A 140 -22.01 -9.56 -21.80
CA ALA A 140 -23.27 -10.17 -22.22
C ALA A 140 -23.54 -10.03 -23.73
N GLN A 141 -22.86 -9.10 -24.40
CA GLN A 141 -23.11 -8.72 -25.79
C GLN A 141 -21.83 -8.78 -26.65
N GLN A 142 -20.94 -9.75 -26.39
CA GLN A 142 -19.64 -9.84 -27.07
C GLN A 142 -19.76 -9.91 -28.60
N ASP A 143 -20.78 -10.59 -29.13
CA ASP A 143 -21.03 -10.70 -30.57
C ASP A 143 -21.37 -9.35 -31.24
N SER A 144 -21.74 -8.35 -30.45
CA SER A 144 -22.01 -6.99 -30.92
C SER A 144 -20.78 -6.08 -30.90
N ILE A 145 -19.63 -6.56 -30.38
CA ILE A 145 -18.39 -5.76 -30.36
C ILE A 145 -17.89 -5.55 -31.78
N GLY A 146 -17.66 -4.29 -32.16
CA GLY A 146 -17.23 -3.89 -33.50
C GLY A 146 -18.37 -3.47 -34.43
N THR A 147 -19.60 -3.89 -34.15
CA THR A 147 -20.80 -3.52 -34.93
C THR A 147 -21.70 -2.54 -34.18
N LYS A 148 -21.84 -2.72 -32.86
CA LYS A 148 -22.59 -1.81 -31.98
C LYS A 148 -21.68 -0.67 -31.50
N PRO A 149 -22.10 0.60 -31.59
CA PRO A 149 -21.29 1.71 -31.11
C PRO A 149 -21.22 1.71 -29.58
N TRP A 150 -20.06 2.07 -29.01
CA TRP A 150 -19.80 2.07 -27.56
C TRP A 150 -20.83 2.84 -26.74
N ILE A 151 -21.37 3.95 -27.27
CA ILE A 151 -22.42 4.74 -26.61
C ILE A 151 -23.68 3.93 -26.29
N ARG A 152 -24.00 2.90 -27.10
CA ARG A 152 -25.16 2.04 -26.87
C ARG A 152 -24.89 1.03 -25.76
N PHE A 153 -23.68 0.47 -25.69
CA PHE A 153 -23.28 -0.33 -24.52
C PHE A 153 -23.33 0.50 -23.23
N ALA A 154 -22.87 1.75 -23.28
CA ALA A 154 -22.94 2.67 -22.15
C ALA A 154 -24.37 3.00 -21.72
N SER A 155 -25.26 3.25 -22.69
CA SER A 155 -26.68 3.47 -22.45
C SER A 155 -27.34 2.27 -21.77
N ASP A 156 -27.09 1.06 -22.27
CA ASP A 156 -27.61 -0.19 -21.70
C ASP A 156 -27.06 -0.43 -20.27
N ALA A 157 -25.84 0.02 -20.00
CA ALA A 157 -25.21 0.00 -18.69
C ALA A 157 -25.70 1.12 -17.74
N GLY A 158 -26.65 1.96 -18.18
CA GLY A 158 -27.20 3.05 -17.36
C GLY A 158 -26.25 4.23 -17.16
N VAL A 159 -25.29 4.44 -18.08
CA VAL A 159 -24.51 5.69 -18.15
C VAL A 159 -25.43 6.82 -18.56
N ARG A 160 -25.61 7.82 -17.68
CA ARG A 160 -26.52 8.95 -17.94
C ARG A 160 -25.90 9.98 -18.89
N ASP A 161 -24.64 10.34 -18.67
CA ASP A 161 -23.92 11.29 -19.52
C ASP A 161 -23.25 10.59 -20.71
N THR A 162 -24.08 10.15 -21.65
CA THR A 162 -23.62 9.47 -22.86
C THR A 162 -22.82 10.39 -23.80
N ALA A 163 -22.99 11.71 -23.67
CA ALA A 163 -22.23 12.70 -24.42
C ALA A 163 -20.78 12.78 -23.94
N ASP A 164 -20.55 12.85 -22.62
CA ASP A 164 -19.20 12.82 -22.08
C ASP A 164 -18.50 11.48 -22.28
N PHE A 165 -19.25 10.39 -22.13
CA PHE A 165 -18.79 9.06 -22.48
C PHE A 165 -18.27 9.01 -23.94
N SER A 166 -19.07 9.52 -24.89
CA SER A 166 -18.70 9.51 -26.31
C SER A 166 -17.45 10.35 -26.58
N ARG A 167 -17.30 11.51 -25.93
CA ARG A 167 -16.07 12.31 -25.99
C ARG A 167 -14.87 11.57 -25.38
N CYS A 168 -15.08 10.83 -24.28
CA CYS A 168 -14.03 10.02 -23.66
C CYS A 168 -13.51 8.95 -24.61
N VAL A 169 -14.43 8.20 -25.21
CA VAL A 169 -14.11 7.13 -26.15
C VAL A 169 -13.42 7.68 -27.38
N ALA A 170 -13.95 8.73 -27.99
CA ALA A 170 -13.39 9.34 -29.20
C ALA A 170 -11.96 9.87 -28.98
N LYS A 171 -11.69 10.46 -27.80
CA LYS A 171 -10.35 10.97 -27.44
C LYS A 171 -9.41 9.90 -26.91
N ARG A 172 -9.89 8.67 -26.71
CA ARG A 172 -9.13 7.57 -26.10
C ARG A 172 -8.45 7.99 -24.78
N ARG A 173 -9.18 8.70 -23.90
CA ARG A 173 -8.63 9.28 -22.66
C ARG A 173 -7.85 8.26 -21.81
N HIS A 174 -8.28 7.00 -21.83
CA HIS A 174 -7.71 5.92 -21.02
C HIS A 174 -6.78 4.98 -21.77
N ALA A 175 -6.36 5.32 -22.99
CA ALA A 175 -5.38 4.51 -23.72
C ALA A 175 -4.11 4.27 -22.90
N SER A 176 -3.64 5.30 -22.17
CA SER A 176 -2.47 5.16 -21.30
C SER A 176 -2.67 4.16 -20.16
N THR A 177 -3.89 4.06 -19.61
CA THR A 177 -4.25 3.08 -18.58
C THR A 177 -4.20 1.68 -19.15
N VAL A 178 -4.81 1.47 -20.33
CA VAL A 178 -4.79 0.20 -21.04
C VAL A 178 -3.35 -0.22 -21.39
N ASP A 179 -2.51 0.70 -21.86
CA ASP A 179 -1.11 0.44 -22.21
C ASP A 179 -0.26 0.09 -20.98
N ARG A 180 -0.50 0.74 -19.83
CA ARG A 180 0.14 0.39 -18.56
C ARG A 180 -0.21 -1.04 -18.15
N ASP A 181 -1.48 -1.42 -18.24
CA ASP A 181 -1.94 -2.74 -17.84
C ASP A 181 -1.38 -3.83 -18.76
N LEU A 182 -1.34 -3.57 -20.07
CA LEU A 182 -0.70 -4.43 -21.07
C LEU A 182 0.81 -4.56 -20.84
N LYS A 183 1.49 -3.50 -20.42
CA LYS A 183 2.92 -3.57 -20.04
C LYS A 183 3.11 -4.47 -18.82
N VAL A 184 2.26 -4.30 -17.80
CA VAL A 184 2.30 -5.12 -16.58
C VAL A 184 2.01 -6.60 -16.90
N SER A 185 1.05 -6.90 -17.78
CA SER A 185 0.76 -8.29 -18.16
C SER A 185 1.97 -8.97 -18.82
N ARG A 186 2.71 -8.23 -19.65
CA ARG A 186 3.97 -8.70 -20.27
C ARG A 186 5.08 -8.89 -19.24
N GLU A 187 5.23 -8.00 -18.27
CA GLU A 187 6.21 -8.13 -17.18
C GLU A 187 5.93 -9.35 -16.30
N LEU A 188 4.65 -9.64 -16.07
CA LEU A 188 4.17 -10.84 -15.38
C LEU A 188 4.22 -12.10 -16.25
N LYS A 189 4.64 -11.98 -17.52
CA LYS A 189 4.72 -13.06 -18.51
C LYS A 189 3.39 -13.78 -18.71
N LEU A 190 2.28 -13.05 -18.66
CA LEU A 190 0.96 -13.61 -18.92
C LEU A 190 0.85 -13.98 -20.40
N THR A 191 0.45 -15.21 -20.66
CA THR A 191 0.42 -15.80 -22.01
C THR A 191 -0.97 -15.72 -22.66
N GLY A 192 -2.00 -15.34 -21.92
CA GLY A 192 -3.35 -15.19 -22.44
C GLY A 192 -4.36 -14.71 -21.39
N THR A 193 -5.62 -14.61 -21.82
CA THR A 193 -6.74 -14.15 -21.00
C THR A 193 -7.85 -15.22 -20.90
N PRO A 194 -8.61 -15.27 -19.79
CA PRO A 194 -8.37 -14.53 -18.57
C PRO A 194 -7.16 -15.10 -17.83
N ALA A 195 -6.36 -14.22 -17.25
CA ALA A 195 -5.36 -14.59 -16.25
C ALA A 195 -5.73 -13.89 -14.95
N TYR A 196 -5.75 -14.60 -13.83
CA TYR A 196 -6.15 -13.99 -12.57
C TYR A 196 -5.36 -14.51 -11.39
N PHE A 197 -5.36 -13.71 -10.32
CA PHE A 197 -4.66 -14.02 -9.09
C PHE A 197 -5.64 -14.00 -7.93
N VAL A 198 -5.70 -15.08 -7.15
CA VAL A 198 -6.45 -15.12 -5.88
C VAL A 198 -5.45 -14.93 -4.75
N ASN A 199 -5.46 -13.76 -4.10
CA ASN A 199 -4.48 -13.39 -3.07
C ASN A 199 -3.01 -13.63 -3.50
N GLY A 200 -2.71 -13.45 -4.79
CA GLY A 200 -1.38 -13.67 -5.38
C GLY A 200 -1.12 -15.07 -5.94
N ALA A 201 -1.99 -16.05 -5.68
CA ALA A 201 -1.92 -17.36 -6.31
C ALA A 201 -2.44 -17.26 -7.76
N PRO A 202 -1.65 -17.62 -8.78
CA PRO A 202 -2.02 -17.43 -10.18
C PRO A 202 -2.87 -18.56 -10.73
N TYR A 203 -3.77 -18.17 -11.62
CA TYR A 203 -4.68 -19.01 -12.37
C TYR A 203 -4.77 -18.50 -13.81
N VAL A 204 -4.99 -19.42 -14.75
CA VAL A 204 -5.09 -19.12 -16.18
C VAL A 204 -6.34 -19.81 -16.72
N GLY A 205 -7.12 -19.10 -17.52
CA GLY A 205 -8.38 -19.57 -18.10
C GLY A 205 -9.54 -19.53 -17.09
N ALA A 206 -10.77 -19.52 -17.61
CA ALA A 206 -11.94 -19.69 -16.76
C ALA A 206 -11.97 -21.13 -16.20
N PRO A 207 -12.12 -21.32 -14.88
CA PRO A 207 -12.20 -22.67 -14.33
C PRO A 207 -13.59 -23.28 -14.64
N PRO A 208 -13.74 -24.62 -14.51
CA PRO A 208 -15.05 -25.26 -14.62
C PRO A 208 -16.07 -24.68 -13.64
N ALA A 209 -17.35 -24.72 -14.01
CA ALA A 209 -18.43 -24.18 -13.19
C ALA A 209 -18.38 -24.71 -11.73
N GLY A 210 -18.56 -23.80 -10.77
CA GLY A 210 -18.52 -24.12 -9.33
C GLY A 210 -17.10 -24.25 -8.73
N ARG A 211 -16.06 -24.48 -9.55
CA ARG A 211 -14.68 -24.61 -9.05
C ARG A 211 -14.14 -23.30 -8.48
N LEU A 212 -14.42 -22.17 -9.15
CA LEU A 212 -13.96 -20.85 -8.70
C LEU A 212 -14.42 -20.54 -7.26
N LEU A 213 -15.71 -20.70 -6.97
CA LEU A 213 -16.25 -20.42 -5.64
C LEU A 213 -15.62 -21.31 -4.55
N GLN A 214 -15.31 -22.57 -4.88
CA GLN A 214 -14.60 -23.47 -3.97
C GLN A 214 -13.18 -22.98 -3.69
N ASP A 215 -12.45 -22.55 -4.72
CA ASP A 215 -11.10 -22.01 -4.59
C ASP A 215 -11.08 -20.71 -3.77
N LEU A 216 -12.05 -19.81 -4.00
CA LEU A 216 -12.19 -18.57 -3.23
C LEU A 216 -12.53 -18.84 -1.76
N ARG A 217 -13.43 -19.78 -1.46
CA ARG A 217 -13.73 -20.20 -0.08
C ARG A 217 -12.54 -20.88 0.57
N ALA A 218 -11.77 -21.66 -0.18
CA ALA A 218 -10.53 -22.25 0.33
C ALA A 218 -9.50 -21.16 0.66
N ALA A 219 -9.33 -20.15 -0.20
CA ALA A 219 -8.48 -19.00 0.07
C ALA A 219 -8.95 -18.22 1.31
N GLN A 220 -10.25 -17.98 1.47
CA GLN A 220 -10.81 -17.34 2.66
C GLN A 220 -10.50 -18.13 3.94
N ARG A 221 -10.73 -19.45 3.92
CA ARG A 221 -10.41 -20.34 5.05
C ARG A 221 -8.92 -20.38 5.34
N ALA A 222 -8.07 -20.36 4.32
CA ALA A 222 -6.62 -20.32 4.48
C ALA A 222 -6.16 -19.03 5.16
N ILE A 223 -6.79 -17.89 4.85
CA ILE A 223 -6.55 -16.62 5.57
C ILE A 223 -7.01 -16.74 7.03
N ALA A 224 -8.24 -17.19 7.28
CA ALA A 224 -8.74 -17.34 8.65
C ALA A 224 -7.94 -18.36 9.50
N ALA A 225 -7.48 -19.45 8.88
CA ALA A 225 -6.60 -20.43 9.51
C ALA A 225 -5.19 -19.86 9.73
N SER A 226 -4.67 -19.07 8.80
CA SER A 226 -3.40 -18.35 8.97
C SER A 226 -3.50 -17.32 10.10
N ASP A 227 -4.63 -16.63 10.24
CA ASP A 227 -4.88 -15.70 11.36
C ASP A 227 -5.01 -16.44 12.69
N THR A 228 -5.62 -17.63 12.69
CA THR A 228 -5.76 -18.48 13.88
C THR A 228 -4.43 -19.12 14.28
N VAL A 229 -3.65 -19.60 13.31
CA VAL A 229 -2.30 -20.13 13.52
C VAL A 229 -1.36 -19.00 13.90
N ALA A 230 -1.44 -17.82 13.29
CA ALA A 230 -0.70 -16.64 13.71
C ALA A 230 -1.02 -16.28 15.16
N ARG A 231 -2.31 -16.28 15.54
CA ARG A 231 -2.77 -16.02 16.93
C ARG A 231 -2.31 -17.08 17.93
N LYS A 232 -2.31 -18.37 17.56
CA LYS A 232 -1.73 -19.47 18.37
C LYS A 232 -0.20 -19.45 18.41
N THR A 233 0.45 -19.05 17.33
CA THR A 233 1.91 -18.94 17.24
C THR A 233 2.38 -17.73 18.03
N THR A 234 1.67 -16.60 18.05
CA THR A 234 1.92 -15.50 19.00
C THR A 234 1.70 -15.91 20.46
N ALA A 235 0.77 -16.83 20.73
CA ALA A 235 0.58 -17.37 22.08
C ALA A 235 1.69 -18.36 22.49
N ASN A 236 2.27 -19.13 21.56
CA ASN A 236 3.35 -20.09 21.83
C ASN A 236 4.77 -19.48 21.71
N VAL A 237 4.96 -18.45 20.89
CA VAL A 237 6.22 -17.69 20.77
C VAL A 237 6.48 -16.83 22.02
N ALA A 238 5.44 -16.54 22.82
CA ALA A 238 5.58 -15.99 24.16
C ALA A 238 6.41 -16.88 25.12
N GLN A 239 6.76 -18.12 24.72
CA GLN A 239 7.57 -19.06 25.50
C GLN A 239 8.92 -19.43 24.85
N GLY A 240 9.37 -18.73 23.81
CA GLY A 240 10.70 -18.92 23.21
C GLY A 240 11.83 -18.19 23.96
N PRO A 241 13.11 -18.57 23.80
CA PRO A 241 14.23 -18.15 24.65
C PRO A 241 14.60 -16.65 24.60
N ASP A 242 13.89 -15.83 23.81
CA ASP A 242 14.06 -14.36 23.73
C ASP A 242 13.00 -13.58 24.55
N THR A 243 12.08 -14.25 25.25
CA THR A 243 11.06 -13.57 26.08
C THR A 243 11.51 -13.22 27.49
N ALA A 244 12.76 -13.51 27.85
CA ALA A 244 13.27 -13.32 29.21
C ALA A 244 13.31 -11.85 29.70
N ASN A 245 13.08 -10.85 28.84
CA ASN A 245 13.14 -9.43 29.20
C ASN A 245 11.90 -8.59 28.85
N ASN A 246 10.80 -9.19 28.40
CA ASN A 246 9.59 -8.42 28.08
C ASN A 246 8.50 -8.72 29.11
N GLY A 247 8.14 -7.70 29.90
CA GLY A 247 7.01 -7.76 30.83
C GLY A 247 5.67 -8.04 30.13
N PRO A 248 4.59 -8.26 30.90
CA PRO A 248 3.27 -8.58 30.36
C PRO A 248 2.76 -7.52 29.37
N PRO A 249 1.93 -7.90 28.37
CA PRO A 249 1.41 -6.96 27.39
C PRO A 249 0.68 -5.79 28.07
N VAL A 250 1.10 -4.56 27.75
CA VAL A 250 0.49 -3.34 28.29
C VAL A 250 -0.92 -3.21 27.70
N ALA A 251 -1.94 -3.10 28.56
CA ALA A 251 -3.30 -2.81 28.12
C ALA A 251 -3.35 -1.44 27.43
N ARG A 252 -3.79 -1.40 26.17
CA ARG A 252 -3.79 -0.19 25.34
C ARG A 252 -4.75 0.86 25.92
N ARG A 253 -4.24 2.06 26.21
CA ARG A 253 -5.03 3.21 26.66
C ARG A 253 -5.39 4.08 25.45
N TRP A 254 -6.67 4.21 25.15
CA TRP A 254 -7.12 5.08 24.05
C TRP A 254 -7.17 6.54 24.48
N LEU A 255 -6.51 7.40 23.70
CA LEU A 255 -6.56 8.86 23.82
C LEU A 255 -7.80 9.41 23.10
N ALA A 256 -8.04 10.71 23.27
CA ALA A 256 -9.18 11.38 22.65
C ALA A 256 -9.23 11.13 21.13
N PRO A 257 -10.43 10.97 20.54
CA PRO A 257 -10.58 10.78 19.10
C PRO A 257 -10.01 11.96 18.31
N LEU A 258 -9.43 11.64 17.16
CA LEU A 258 -9.03 12.62 16.16
C LEU A 258 -10.19 12.86 15.19
N ALA A 259 -10.51 14.13 14.92
CA ALA A 259 -11.46 14.52 13.89
C ALA A 259 -10.71 14.85 12.60
N LEU A 260 -11.24 14.36 11.47
CA LEU A 260 -10.80 14.79 10.16
C LEU A 260 -11.26 16.23 9.95
N GLU A 261 -10.33 17.17 9.85
CA GLU A 261 -10.65 18.56 9.57
C GLU A 261 -10.69 18.81 8.06
N ARG A 262 -9.75 18.22 7.32
CA ARG A 262 -9.57 18.50 5.90
C ARG A 262 -8.94 17.33 5.17
N THR A 263 -9.37 17.15 3.93
CA THR A 263 -8.73 16.26 2.95
C THR A 263 -8.29 17.09 1.75
N ILE A 264 -7.03 16.96 1.36
CA ILE A 264 -6.42 17.64 0.22
C ILE A 264 -6.06 16.57 -0.81
N THR A 265 -6.69 16.61 -1.97
CA THR A 265 -6.47 15.65 -3.08
C THR A 265 -5.63 16.23 -4.22
N GLY A 266 -5.20 17.49 -4.09
CA GLY A 266 -4.56 18.29 -5.15
C GLY A 266 -5.55 19.29 -5.77
N PRO A 267 -5.08 20.25 -6.60
CA PRO A 267 -5.96 21.12 -7.39
C PRO A 267 -6.68 20.32 -8.49
N ASP A 268 -7.86 20.79 -8.94
CA ASP A 268 -8.62 20.17 -10.04
C ASP A 268 -7.71 19.92 -11.27
N ARG A 269 -7.65 18.66 -11.75
CA ARG A 269 -6.77 18.15 -12.84
C ARG A 269 -5.28 18.01 -12.54
N ASP A 270 -4.83 18.31 -11.32
CA ASP A 270 -3.45 18.16 -10.85
C ASP A 270 -3.40 17.36 -9.54
N GLU A 271 -4.21 16.29 -9.50
CA GLU A 271 -4.38 15.42 -8.34
C GLU A 271 -3.06 14.79 -7.89
N LEU A 272 -2.99 14.48 -6.59
CA LEU A 272 -1.83 13.78 -6.02
C LEU A 272 -1.71 12.38 -6.62
N LEU A 273 -0.51 11.99 -7.04
CA LEU A 273 -0.27 10.68 -7.64
C LEU A 273 0.78 9.91 -6.85
N MET A 274 0.35 8.97 -6.00
CA MET A 274 1.26 8.21 -5.11
C MET A 274 2.15 9.13 -4.24
N PRO A 275 1.58 10.03 -3.41
CA PRO A 275 2.38 10.85 -2.51
C PRO A 275 3.12 9.95 -1.50
N SER A 276 4.36 10.32 -1.23
CA SER A 276 5.29 9.58 -0.39
C SER A 276 6.21 10.54 0.33
N SER A 277 6.60 10.21 1.56
CA SER A 277 7.43 11.02 2.44
C SER A 277 6.80 12.37 2.77
N LEU A 278 6.45 12.59 4.04
CA LEU A 278 5.81 13.81 4.51
C LEU A 278 6.71 14.52 5.52
N ALA A 279 6.87 15.83 5.33
CA ALA A 279 7.59 16.71 6.23
C ALA A 279 6.77 17.96 6.53
N VAL A 280 6.96 18.51 7.73
CA VAL A 280 6.47 19.83 8.10
C VAL A 280 7.62 20.81 8.01
N ALA A 281 7.43 21.89 7.27
CA ALA A 281 8.36 22.99 7.10
C ALA A 281 7.75 24.26 7.74
N GLY A 282 8.52 24.93 8.61
CA GLY A 282 7.96 26.01 9.44
C GLY A 282 6.77 25.54 10.28
N ASP A 283 5.78 26.42 10.47
CA ASP A 283 4.60 26.15 11.31
C ASP A 283 3.37 25.70 10.51
N SER A 284 3.37 25.86 9.19
CA SER A 284 2.14 25.75 8.39
C SER A 284 2.32 25.15 7.00
N LEU A 285 3.50 24.62 6.65
CA LEU A 285 3.79 24.10 5.33
C LEU A 285 4.02 22.59 5.37
N LEU A 286 3.19 21.85 4.65
CA LEU A 286 3.29 20.41 4.45
C LEU A 286 4.01 20.15 3.13
N VAL A 287 5.15 19.46 3.18
CA VAL A 287 5.99 19.18 2.03
C VAL A 287 6.11 17.67 1.85
N PHE A 288 5.85 17.17 0.64
CA PHE A 288 5.94 15.75 0.33
C PHE A 288 6.43 15.50 -1.10
N PHE A 289 6.82 14.26 -1.39
CA PHE A 289 7.16 13.85 -2.74
C PHE A 289 5.97 13.16 -3.42
N ASP A 290 5.46 13.78 -4.47
CA ASP A 290 4.46 13.19 -5.36
C ASP A 290 5.18 12.28 -6.36
N PHE A 291 5.20 10.97 -6.04
CA PHE A 291 6.04 10.01 -6.76
C PHE A 291 5.61 9.85 -8.22
N GLY A 292 4.31 9.83 -8.47
CA GLY A 292 3.77 9.67 -9.82
C GLY A 292 4.08 10.87 -10.70
N ASN A 293 4.04 12.08 -10.14
CA ASN A 293 4.39 13.30 -10.86
C ASN A 293 5.91 13.61 -10.87
N MET A 294 6.70 12.91 -10.05
CA MET A 294 8.15 13.12 -9.87
C MET A 294 8.48 14.54 -9.37
N GLU A 295 7.66 15.04 -8.46
CA GLU A 295 7.71 16.42 -7.94
C GLU A 295 7.71 16.45 -6.42
N VAL A 296 8.39 17.44 -5.86
CA VAL A 296 8.19 17.86 -4.47
C VAL A 296 7.09 18.89 -4.47
N ARG A 297 6.05 18.67 -3.67
CA ARG A 297 4.91 19.58 -3.55
C ARG A 297 4.78 20.10 -2.14
N ALA A 298 4.37 21.36 -2.03
CA ALA A 298 4.14 22.01 -0.74
C ALA A 298 2.76 22.63 -0.67
N PHE A 299 2.04 22.32 0.40
CA PHE A 299 0.69 22.79 0.68
C PHE A 299 0.68 23.49 2.03
N ASN A 300 -0.12 24.55 2.15
CA ASN A 300 -0.41 25.11 3.47
C ASN A 300 -1.46 24.23 4.21
N LEU A 301 -1.66 24.46 5.50
CA LEU A 301 -2.67 23.75 6.30
C LEU A 301 -4.12 24.02 5.84
N HIS A 302 -4.36 25.05 5.05
CA HIS A 302 -5.67 25.32 4.45
C HIS A 302 -5.93 24.53 3.16
N GLY A 303 -4.93 23.82 2.64
CA GLY A 303 -5.02 22.99 1.44
C GLY A 303 -4.69 23.70 0.14
N SER A 304 -4.16 24.93 0.18
CA SER A 304 -3.65 25.60 -1.03
C SER A 304 -2.23 25.13 -1.34
N GLN A 305 -1.97 24.79 -2.61
CA GLN A 305 -0.62 24.52 -3.08
C GLN A 305 0.19 25.83 -3.09
N VAL A 306 1.28 25.87 -2.33
CA VAL A 306 2.16 27.04 -2.21
C VAL A 306 3.22 27.02 -3.30
N TRP A 307 3.84 25.86 -3.52
CA TRP A 307 4.82 25.65 -4.58
C TRP A 307 4.95 24.18 -4.93
N ARG A 308 5.52 23.92 -6.11
CA ARG A 308 6.00 22.61 -6.54
C ARG A 308 7.32 22.75 -7.28
N VAL A 309 8.18 21.76 -7.17
CA VAL A 309 9.45 21.69 -7.88
C VAL A 309 9.74 20.25 -8.27
N GLY A 310 10.05 20.03 -9.54
CA GLY A 310 10.46 18.72 -10.01
C GLY A 310 9.99 18.45 -11.42
N ARG A 311 10.60 17.42 -11.98
CA ARG A 311 10.14 16.60 -13.10
C ARG A 311 11.08 15.42 -13.17
N LYS A 312 10.70 14.39 -13.92
CA LYS A 312 11.59 13.25 -14.16
C LYS A 312 12.89 13.69 -14.84
N GLY A 313 14.04 13.37 -14.26
CA GLY A 313 15.34 13.67 -14.87
C GLY A 313 16.53 13.64 -13.91
N ARG A 314 17.62 14.28 -14.31
CA ARG A 314 18.92 14.29 -13.60
C ARG A 314 19.47 15.69 -13.32
N GLY A 315 18.87 16.72 -13.91
CA GLY A 315 19.24 18.13 -13.70
C GLY A 315 19.06 18.57 -12.23
N PRO A 316 19.55 19.76 -11.85
CA PRO A 316 19.55 20.20 -10.45
C PRO A 316 18.16 20.24 -9.78
N SER A 317 17.11 20.51 -10.56
CA SER A 317 15.70 20.56 -10.11
C SER A 317 14.87 19.37 -10.60
N GLU A 318 15.51 18.29 -11.07
CA GLU A 318 14.84 17.10 -11.59
C GLU A 318 15.08 15.92 -10.65
N PHE A 319 14.16 14.97 -10.60
CA PHE A 319 14.23 13.83 -9.68
C PHE A 319 14.09 12.51 -10.42
N GLN A 320 14.71 11.46 -9.88
CA GLN A 320 14.56 10.10 -10.38
C GLN A 320 14.39 9.15 -9.19
N ASN A 321 13.14 8.74 -8.94
CA ASN A 321 12.81 7.83 -7.82
C ASN A 321 13.29 8.42 -6.47
N ALA A 322 12.90 9.67 -6.17
CA ALA A 322 13.17 10.23 -4.86
C ALA A 322 12.33 9.50 -3.80
N MET A 323 12.96 9.21 -2.67
CA MET A 323 12.40 8.29 -1.67
C MET A 323 11.99 9.00 -0.38
N ASP A 324 12.65 10.10 -0.02
CA ASP A 324 12.45 10.74 1.28
C ASP A 324 12.61 12.26 1.19
N VAL A 325 11.81 12.98 1.97
CA VAL A 325 11.75 14.43 2.09
C VAL A 325 11.74 14.77 3.58
N LYS A 326 12.66 15.62 4.03
CA LYS A 326 12.74 16.04 5.43
C LYS A 326 13.10 17.52 5.56
N LYS A 327 12.63 18.15 6.64
CA LYS A 327 13.08 19.48 7.06
C LYS A 327 14.45 19.36 7.76
N LEU A 328 15.38 20.22 7.40
CA LEU A 328 16.69 20.39 8.04
C LEU A 328 16.59 21.37 9.23
N GLY A 329 17.56 21.31 10.16
CA GLY A 329 17.59 22.21 11.33
C GLY A 329 17.60 23.70 10.98
N ASN A 330 18.13 24.08 9.82
CA ASN A 330 18.12 25.45 9.31
C ASN A 330 16.83 25.85 8.58
N GLY A 331 15.81 24.99 8.57
CA GLY A 331 14.51 25.24 7.92
C GLY A 331 14.45 24.91 6.43
N ASN A 332 15.58 24.56 5.80
CA ASN A 332 15.59 24.07 4.42
C ASN A 332 14.99 22.67 4.31
N ILE A 333 14.64 22.28 3.10
CA ILE A 333 14.13 20.94 2.78
C ILE A 333 15.25 20.13 2.15
N ALA A 334 15.39 18.87 2.53
CA ALA A 334 16.26 17.91 1.88
C ALA A 334 15.43 16.82 1.22
N VAL A 335 15.84 16.41 0.02
CA VAL A 335 15.16 15.40 -0.79
C VAL A 335 16.19 14.36 -1.18
N LEU A 336 15.97 13.12 -0.76
CA LEU A 336 16.83 11.98 -1.09
C LEU A 336 16.40 11.39 -2.44
N ASP A 337 17.18 11.73 -3.46
CA ASP A 337 16.97 11.36 -4.85
C ASP A 337 17.81 10.12 -5.18
N MET A 338 17.19 8.95 -5.00
CA MET A 338 17.94 7.71 -4.86
C MET A 338 18.56 7.21 -6.15
N SER A 339 17.85 7.26 -7.28
CA SER A 339 18.45 6.81 -8.54
C SER A 339 19.54 7.77 -9.02
N ASN A 340 19.46 9.05 -8.66
CA ASN A 340 20.52 10.02 -8.91
C ASN A 340 21.61 10.02 -7.83
N ARG A 341 21.46 9.20 -6.78
CA ARG A 341 22.42 9.03 -5.67
C ARG A 341 22.84 10.37 -5.03
N ARG A 342 21.86 11.21 -4.71
CA ARG A 342 22.12 12.53 -4.13
C ARG A 342 21.05 12.96 -3.13
N ILE A 343 21.41 13.91 -2.27
CA ILE A 343 20.47 14.70 -1.49
C ILE A 343 20.41 16.09 -2.11
N THR A 344 19.24 16.48 -2.63
CA THR A 344 18.99 17.84 -3.12
C THR A 344 18.37 18.68 -2.01
N THR A 345 18.95 19.84 -1.76
CA THR A 345 18.45 20.80 -0.76
C THR A 345 17.67 21.93 -1.43
N LEU A 346 16.55 22.32 -0.84
CA LEU A 346 15.65 23.38 -1.28
C LEU A 346 15.47 24.39 -0.15
N THR A 347 15.23 25.66 -0.47
CA THR A 347 14.71 26.62 0.51
C THR A 347 13.31 26.20 0.97
N ALA A 348 12.82 26.80 2.06
CA ALA A 348 11.41 26.66 2.47
C ALA A 348 10.40 27.13 1.40
N SER A 349 10.84 27.98 0.46
CA SER A 349 10.06 28.45 -0.69
C SER A 349 10.21 27.57 -1.95
N GLY A 350 10.87 26.42 -1.84
CA GLY A 350 11.06 25.46 -2.93
C GLY A 350 12.23 25.77 -3.88
N ARG A 351 13.03 26.82 -3.67
CA ARG A 351 14.17 27.11 -4.56
C ARG A 351 15.29 26.09 -4.33
N VAL A 352 15.74 25.42 -5.39
CA VAL A 352 16.90 24.51 -5.34
C VAL A 352 18.15 25.29 -4.93
N LEU A 353 18.85 24.76 -3.92
CA LEU A 353 20.10 25.32 -3.42
C LEU A 353 21.29 24.55 -3.99
N ARG A 354 21.37 23.25 -3.70
CA ARG A 354 22.46 22.37 -4.13
C ARG A 354 22.08 20.90 -4.04
N SER A 355 22.82 20.06 -4.75
CA SER A 355 22.76 18.62 -4.65
C SER A 355 24.08 18.04 -4.15
N ILE A 356 24.00 17.18 -3.15
CA ILE A 356 25.14 16.56 -2.49
C ILE A 356 25.17 15.08 -2.88
N PRO A 357 26.22 14.57 -3.51
CA PRO A 357 26.34 13.15 -3.81
C PRO A 357 26.29 12.31 -2.53
N VAL A 358 25.51 11.22 -2.54
CA VAL A 358 25.51 10.22 -1.47
C VAL A 358 25.94 8.88 -2.04
N ASN A 359 27.06 8.35 -1.55
CA ASN A 359 27.59 7.06 -2.02
C ASN A 359 27.08 5.89 -1.18
N LEU A 360 25.78 5.90 -0.89
CA LEU A 360 25.09 4.88 -0.11
C LEU A 360 23.80 4.55 -0.83
N SER A 361 23.52 3.26 -1.00
CA SER A 361 22.16 2.83 -1.28
C SER A 361 21.36 3.06 0.01
N SER A 362 20.39 3.96 0.03
CA SER A 362 19.61 4.28 1.23
C SER A 362 18.20 4.70 0.89
N HIS A 363 17.17 4.15 1.53
CA HIS A 363 15.78 4.55 1.23
C HIS A 363 15.28 5.73 2.09
N ARG A 364 16.03 6.11 3.13
CA ARG A 364 15.62 7.06 4.17
C ARG A 364 16.83 7.77 4.76
N PHE A 365 16.64 9.00 5.25
CA PHE A 365 17.69 9.73 5.97
C PHE A 365 17.15 10.44 7.21
N VAL A 366 18.05 10.87 8.08
CA VAL A 366 17.70 11.60 9.30
C VAL A 366 18.50 12.89 9.39
N PRO A 367 17.84 14.06 9.40
CA PRO A 367 18.52 15.31 9.68
C PRO A 367 18.62 15.55 11.19
N PHE A 368 19.78 16.03 11.62
CA PHE A 368 20.05 16.53 12.95
C PHE A 368 19.98 18.06 12.97
N ALA A 369 19.90 18.64 14.18
CA ALA A 369 19.77 20.08 14.38
C ALA A 369 20.96 20.87 13.80
N ASP A 370 22.16 20.30 13.82
CA ASP A 370 23.41 20.86 13.30
C ASP A 370 23.52 20.77 11.76
N THR A 371 22.44 20.40 11.07
CA THR A 371 22.39 20.15 9.62
C THR A 371 23.20 18.94 9.15
N THR A 372 23.73 18.13 10.06
CA THR A 372 24.27 16.81 9.73
C THR A 372 23.12 15.91 9.31
N VAL A 373 23.29 15.19 8.21
CA VAL A 373 22.33 14.18 7.76
C VAL A 373 22.96 12.82 7.89
N PHE A 374 22.28 11.88 8.54
CA PHE A 374 22.68 10.48 8.52
C PHE A 374 21.84 9.74 7.47
N ALA A 375 22.52 9.18 6.48
CA ALA A 375 21.95 8.28 5.50
C ALA A 375 22.20 6.84 5.95
N LEU A 376 21.16 6.01 5.88
CA LEU A 376 21.21 4.60 6.28
C LEU A 376 22.00 3.80 5.24
N ALA A 377 23.04 3.06 5.62
CA ALA A 377 23.70 2.15 4.68
C ALA A 377 22.81 0.92 4.44
N THR A 378 22.57 0.54 3.18
CA THR A 378 21.81 -0.68 2.83
C THR A 378 22.68 -1.83 2.33
N ASP A 379 24.02 -1.70 2.40
CA ASP A 379 24.93 -2.82 2.14
C ASP A 379 24.90 -3.84 3.30
N ASP A 380 25.67 -4.91 3.16
CA ASP A 380 25.84 -5.98 4.15
C ASP A 380 26.77 -5.58 5.33
N SER A 381 27.11 -4.30 5.46
CA SER A 381 27.99 -3.83 6.52
C SER A 381 27.30 -3.73 7.88
N THR A 382 28.07 -3.88 8.95
CA THR A 382 27.65 -3.62 10.35
C THR A 382 27.44 -2.12 10.63
N THR A 383 27.62 -1.27 9.62
CA THR A 383 27.45 0.18 9.72
C THR A 383 25.97 0.50 9.57
N LEU A 384 25.37 1.05 10.63
CA LEU A 384 23.97 1.46 10.60
C LEU A 384 23.78 2.76 9.82
N TRP A 385 24.72 3.71 10.00
CA TRP A 385 24.64 5.04 9.40
C TRP A 385 25.98 5.52 8.87
N SER A 386 25.93 6.32 7.81
CA SER A 386 26.98 7.29 7.51
C SER A 386 26.38 8.68 7.55
N SER A 387 27.04 9.59 8.28
CA SER A 387 26.73 11.00 8.16
C SER A 387 27.25 11.56 6.84
N VAL A 388 26.61 12.62 6.38
CA VAL A 388 27.10 13.58 5.39
C VAL A 388 26.63 14.93 5.93
N ASN A 389 27.54 15.87 6.17
CA ASN A 389 27.10 17.22 6.50
C ASN A 389 26.46 17.85 5.25
N THR A 390 25.61 18.87 5.41
CA THR A 390 24.98 19.52 4.24
C THR A 390 25.97 20.25 3.31
N SER A 391 27.27 20.29 3.64
CA SER A 391 28.33 20.81 2.78
C SER A 391 29.03 19.72 1.94
N GLY A 392 28.85 18.44 2.25
CA GLY A 392 29.47 17.31 1.56
C GLY A 392 30.82 16.84 2.14
N ASP A 393 31.28 17.43 3.24
CA ASP A 393 32.69 17.35 3.66
C ASP A 393 33.00 16.25 4.69
N SER A 394 32.00 15.60 5.30
CA SER A 394 32.24 14.67 6.42
C SER A 394 31.37 13.42 6.38
N ALA A 395 32.01 12.24 6.30
CA ALA A 395 31.35 10.95 6.45
C ALA A 395 31.83 10.18 7.70
N ARG A 396 31.12 10.33 8.82
CA ARG A 396 31.32 9.50 10.02
C ARG A 396 30.38 8.30 9.95
N ARG A 397 30.94 7.09 10.08
CA ARG A 397 30.19 5.84 10.17
C ARG A 397 29.84 5.52 11.63
N VAL A 398 28.59 5.13 11.88
CA VAL A 398 28.10 4.72 13.20
C VAL A 398 27.64 3.27 13.11
N MET A 399 28.18 2.41 13.98
CA MET A 399 27.78 1.01 14.05
C MET A 399 26.41 0.85 14.72
N ALA A 400 25.64 -0.14 14.29
CA ALA A 400 24.42 -0.52 14.98
C ALA A 400 24.74 -1.14 16.36
N PRO A 401 24.00 -0.82 17.43
CA PRO A 401 24.08 -1.58 18.67
C PRO A 401 23.70 -3.05 18.43
N ALA A 402 24.41 -3.98 19.06
CA ALA A 402 24.15 -5.42 18.91
C ALA A 402 22.68 -5.81 19.21
N THR A 403 22.00 -5.07 20.10
CA THR A 403 20.58 -5.27 20.45
C THR A 403 19.58 -4.84 19.36
N LEU A 404 20.05 -4.07 18.38
CA LEU A 404 19.36 -3.69 17.14
C LEU A 404 19.89 -4.48 15.92
N VAL A 405 20.98 -5.25 16.05
CA VAL A 405 21.54 -6.11 15.00
C VAL A 405 21.08 -7.53 15.28
N ALA A 406 19.82 -7.82 14.99
CA ALA A 406 19.31 -9.16 15.19
C ALA A 406 18.21 -9.50 14.18
N ARG A 407 18.56 -9.48 12.89
CA ARG A 407 18.47 -10.61 11.93
C ARG A 407 18.51 -10.08 10.49
N HIS A 408 19.55 -10.47 9.76
CA HIS A 408 19.72 -10.39 8.30
C HIS A 408 18.92 -9.32 7.53
N GLY A 409 19.54 -8.18 7.20
CA GLY A 409 19.22 -7.35 6.04
C GLY A 409 17.80 -6.77 5.89
N MET A 410 16.85 -7.09 6.77
CA MET A 410 15.46 -6.63 6.70
C MET A 410 15.15 -5.49 7.67
N GLU A 411 15.99 -5.26 8.67
CA GLU A 411 15.95 -4.07 9.53
C GLU A 411 16.33 -2.77 8.77
N ARG A 412 16.49 -2.85 7.43
CA ARG A 412 16.89 -1.77 6.52
C ARG A 412 15.77 -0.80 6.13
N GLU A 413 14.52 -1.14 6.44
CA GLU A 413 13.37 -0.25 6.25
C GLU A 413 13.08 0.46 7.58
N THR A 414 13.72 1.62 7.76
CA THR A 414 13.62 2.41 9.00
C THR A 414 12.75 3.64 8.80
N PHE A 415 12.23 4.17 9.90
CA PHE A 415 11.54 5.44 9.94
C PHE A 415 12.26 6.33 10.95
N SER A 416 12.32 7.63 10.67
CA SER A 416 13.09 8.56 11.47
C SER A 416 12.41 9.91 11.61
N ALA A 417 12.68 10.55 12.75
CA ALA A 417 12.32 11.94 13.00
C ALA A 417 13.37 12.63 13.90
N PRO A 418 13.61 13.94 13.74
CA PRO A 418 14.46 14.71 14.66
C PRO A 418 13.86 14.73 16.08
N LEU A 419 14.70 14.73 17.10
CA LEU A 419 14.26 14.81 18.50
C LEU A 419 15.25 15.64 19.32
N GLY A 420 14.91 16.91 19.57
CA GLY A 420 15.85 17.87 20.14
C GLY A 420 17.11 17.99 19.27
N ALA A 421 18.29 17.86 19.89
CA ALA A 421 19.56 17.79 19.15
C ALA A 421 19.85 16.40 18.56
N GLY A 422 19.08 15.38 18.93
CA GLY A 422 19.23 14.00 18.48
C GLY A 422 18.15 13.58 17.48
N ALA A 423 17.83 12.29 17.48
CA ALA A 423 16.81 11.72 16.61
C ALA A 423 16.09 10.53 17.24
N VAL A 424 14.95 10.16 16.69
CA VAL A 424 14.25 8.91 16.99
C VAL A 424 14.16 8.05 15.74
N ILE A 425 14.25 6.74 15.92
CA ILE A 425 14.28 5.75 14.85
C ILE A 425 13.39 4.59 15.23
N SER A 426 12.57 4.15 14.29
CA SER A 426 11.81 2.94 14.41
C SER A 426 12.04 2.05 13.21
N TYR A 427 11.82 0.75 13.39
CA TYR A 427 12.08 -0.27 12.38
C TYR A 427 10.76 -0.79 11.82
N ARG A 428 10.70 -1.04 10.52
CA ARG A 428 9.50 -1.60 9.90
C ARG A 428 9.17 -2.99 10.43
N TRP A 429 10.16 -3.80 10.77
CA TRP A 429 9.97 -5.21 11.13
C TRP A 429 10.34 -5.54 12.58
N ALA A 430 10.72 -4.53 13.36
CA ALA A 430 10.96 -4.65 14.78
C ALA A 430 10.12 -3.62 15.53
N ASP A 431 9.53 -4.05 16.63
CA ASP A 431 8.74 -3.25 17.57
C ASP A 431 9.63 -2.44 18.51
N LYS A 432 10.77 -1.94 18.02
CA LYS A 432 11.73 -1.16 18.82
C LYS A 432 11.87 0.25 18.28
N ILE A 433 11.97 1.19 19.21
CA ILE A 433 12.21 2.59 18.94
C ILE A 433 13.55 2.96 19.59
N ALA A 434 14.52 3.38 18.79
CA ALA A 434 15.81 3.85 19.26
C ALA A 434 15.83 5.38 19.33
N VAL A 435 16.21 5.93 20.48
CA VAL A 435 16.49 7.36 20.65
C VAL A 435 17.99 7.56 20.52
N LEU A 436 18.40 8.41 19.59
CA LEU A 436 19.79 8.73 19.29
C LEU A 436 20.22 10.06 19.87
N ALA A 437 21.48 10.15 20.31
CA ALA A 437 22.17 11.40 20.58
C ALA A 437 22.63 12.06 19.26
N PRO A 438 23.05 13.35 19.30
CA PRO A 438 23.51 14.09 18.12
C PRO A 438 24.68 13.43 17.38
N ASP A 439 25.51 12.68 18.11
CA ASP A 439 26.66 11.95 17.55
C ASP A 439 26.28 10.60 16.92
N GLY A 440 24.98 10.27 16.89
CA GLY A 440 24.42 9.03 16.36
C GLY A 440 24.41 7.86 17.36
N SER A 441 24.95 8.03 18.57
CA SER A 441 24.94 6.98 19.59
C SER A 441 23.52 6.71 20.11
N VAL A 442 23.20 5.44 20.40
CA VAL A 442 21.89 5.09 20.99
C VAL A 442 21.88 5.45 22.47
N ARG A 443 20.98 6.36 22.84
CA ARG A 443 20.71 6.74 24.23
C ARG A 443 19.74 5.80 24.91
N ARG A 444 18.73 5.33 24.18
CA ARG A 444 17.64 4.52 24.74
C ARG A 444 17.00 3.65 23.67
N ILE A 445 16.52 2.48 24.09
CA ILE A 445 15.58 1.64 23.34
C ILE A 445 14.24 1.65 24.09
N VAL A 446 13.17 1.93 23.37
CA VAL A 446 11.78 1.83 23.84
C VAL A 446 11.11 0.69 23.09
N ASN A 447 10.45 -0.21 23.83
CA ASN A 447 9.70 -1.31 23.24
C ASN A 447 8.29 -0.84 22.87
N GLY A 448 7.82 -1.26 21.70
CA GLY A 448 6.49 -1.03 21.19
C GLY A 448 5.42 -1.72 22.04
N VAL A 449 4.19 -1.21 22.00
CA VAL A 449 3.07 -1.82 22.74
C VAL A 449 2.55 -3.06 22.00
N GLU A 450 2.54 -3.04 20.67
CA GLU A 450 2.15 -4.19 19.84
C GLU A 450 3.38 -4.98 19.44
N THR A 451 3.45 -6.23 19.90
CA THR A 451 4.51 -7.15 19.49
C THR A 451 4.20 -7.67 18.09
N VAL A 452 5.13 -7.42 17.17
CA VAL A 452 5.04 -7.92 15.80
C VAL A 452 6.16 -8.93 15.60
N ALA A 453 5.79 -10.16 15.28
CA ALA A 453 6.76 -11.21 15.04
C ALA A 453 7.64 -10.84 13.84
N PHE A 454 8.96 -10.91 14.03
CA PHE A 454 9.91 -10.69 12.96
C PHE A 454 9.64 -11.69 11.80
N PRO A 455 9.66 -11.25 10.54
CA PRO A 455 9.30 -12.14 9.44
C PRO A 455 10.29 -13.28 9.27
N GLY A 456 9.80 -14.49 9.03
CA GLY A 456 10.63 -15.56 8.47
C GLY A 456 11.10 -15.20 7.06
N THR A 457 12.40 -15.31 6.80
CA THR A 457 13.02 -15.09 5.48
C THR A 457 13.44 -16.40 4.84
N LYS A 458 13.15 -16.55 3.54
CA LYS A 458 13.80 -17.57 2.69
C LYS A 458 14.65 -16.88 1.64
N SER A 459 15.95 -17.11 1.66
CA SER A 459 16.91 -16.54 0.71
C SER A 459 17.16 -17.51 -0.44
N TYR A 460 17.04 -17.02 -1.67
CA TYR A 460 17.27 -17.78 -2.89
C TYR A 460 18.45 -17.18 -3.65
N ALA A 461 19.50 -17.97 -3.89
CA ALA A 461 20.54 -17.55 -4.82
C ALA A 461 19.93 -17.45 -6.23
N ARG A 462 20.09 -16.29 -6.87
CA ARG A 462 19.59 -16.01 -8.22
C ARG A 462 20.71 -15.41 -9.07
N LYS A 463 20.79 -15.88 -10.31
CA LYS A 463 21.67 -15.35 -11.33
C LYS A 463 20.83 -14.54 -12.32
N PHE A 464 21.13 -13.26 -12.45
CA PHE A 464 20.50 -12.31 -13.36
C PHE A 464 21.55 -11.91 -14.42
N GLY A 465 21.69 -12.73 -15.46
CA GLY A 465 22.74 -12.54 -16.46
C GLY A 465 24.14 -12.68 -15.87
N LYS A 466 24.95 -11.62 -15.94
CA LYS A 466 26.30 -11.57 -15.34
C LYS A 466 26.29 -11.33 -13.82
N PHE A 467 25.16 -10.95 -13.23
CA PHE A 467 25.06 -10.65 -11.81
C PHE A 467 24.54 -11.88 -11.04
N SER A 468 25.14 -12.16 -9.88
CA SER A 468 24.63 -13.13 -8.92
C SER A 468 24.29 -12.43 -7.61
N GLY A 469 23.12 -12.73 -7.05
CA GLY A 469 22.69 -12.17 -5.77
C GLY A 469 21.71 -13.09 -5.05
N TYR A 470 21.43 -12.77 -3.79
CA TYR A 470 20.41 -13.45 -3.00
C TYR A 470 19.11 -12.66 -3.04
N VAL A 471 17.99 -13.32 -3.34
CA VAL A 471 16.64 -12.76 -3.19
C VAL A 471 16.04 -13.32 -1.91
N SER A 472 15.89 -12.49 -0.90
CA SER A 472 15.22 -12.84 0.35
C SER A 472 13.72 -12.61 0.21
N ARG A 473 12.91 -13.66 0.40
CA ARG A 473 11.44 -13.57 0.44
C ARG A 473 10.96 -13.51 1.88
N ILE A 474 10.15 -12.50 2.16
CA ILE A 474 9.40 -12.33 3.41
C ILE A 474 8.14 -13.19 3.37
N SER A 475 7.75 -13.77 4.50
CA SER A 475 6.46 -14.48 4.61
C SER A 475 5.30 -13.60 4.10
N PRO A 476 4.41 -14.10 3.22
CA PRO A 476 3.26 -13.33 2.73
C PRO A 476 2.29 -12.86 3.82
N THR A 477 2.33 -13.52 4.99
CA THR A 477 1.52 -13.22 6.17
C THR A 477 2.21 -12.26 7.15
N ALA A 478 3.48 -11.90 6.91
CA ALA A 478 4.19 -10.97 7.77
C ALA A 478 3.53 -9.59 7.69
N THR A 479 3.41 -8.95 8.85
CA THR A 479 2.88 -7.59 8.99
C THR A 479 4.01 -6.68 9.43
N PRO A 480 4.13 -5.48 8.84
CA PRO A 480 5.09 -4.53 9.34
C PRO A 480 4.66 -4.04 10.73
N ALA A 481 5.62 -3.84 11.62
CA ALA A 481 5.45 -3.15 12.89
C ALA A 481 5.16 -1.67 12.62
N THR A 482 6.12 -0.96 12.02
CA THR A 482 6.04 0.50 11.86
C THR A 482 5.77 0.92 10.41
N LEU A 483 5.01 2.00 10.24
CA LEU A 483 4.79 2.70 8.96
C LEU A 483 5.35 4.13 8.96
N SER A 484 5.43 4.79 10.12
CA SER A 484 5.99 6.12 10.25
C SER A 484 6.34 6.45 11.69
N VAL A 485 7.29 7.36 11.89
CA VAL A 485 7.60 7.97 13.19
C VAL A 485 7.71 9.47 13.01
N THR A 486 7.17 10.22 13.96
CA THR A 486 7.26 11.68 14.03
C THR A 486 7.38 12.12 15.48
N THR A 487 7.75 13.38 15.70
CA THR A 487 8.02 13.93 17.03
C THR A 487 7.37 15.30 17.17
N ARG A 488 7.02 15.65 18.39
CA ARG A 488 6.55 16.99 18.75
C ARG A 488 6.98 17.32 20.17
N GLY A 489 7.85 18.31 20.33
CA GLY A 489 8.46 18.59 21.61
C GLY A 489 9.23 17.36 22.13
N ASP A 490 8.85 16.88 23.30
CA ASP A 490 9.40 15.69 23.95
C ASP A 490 8.59 14.42 23.69
N LEU A 491 7.61 14.45 22.79
CA LEU A 491 6.77 13.30 22.45
C LEU A 491 7.23 12.61 21.16
N ILE A 492 7.15 11.30 21.16
CA ILE A 492 7.37 10.41 20.01
C ILE A 492 6.03 9.80 19.62
N PHE A 493 5.70 9.88 18.33
CA PHE A 493 4.50 9.29 17.76
C PHE A 493 4.90 8.22 16.75
N VAL A 494 4.36 7.02 16.90
CA VAL A 494 4.64 5.89 16.01
C VAL A 494 3.35 5.41 15.36
N LEU A 495 3.27 5.53 14.04
CA LEU A 495 2.19 4.94 13.25
C LEU A 495 2.51 3.46 13.03
N PHE A 496 1.72 2.58 13.63
CA PHE A 496 1.88 1.14 13.49
C PHE A 496 1.10 0.61 12.30
N ALA A 497 1.74 -0.27 11.51
CA ALA A 497 1.03 -1.07 10.55
C ALA A 497 0.18 -2.10 11.29
N GLY A 498 0.77 -2.88 12.21
CA GLY A 498 0.06 -3.81 13.09
C GLY A 498 -0.52 -5.04 12.36
N ALA A 499 -0.86 -6.07 13.15
CA ALA A 499 -1.43 -7.34 12.67
C ALA A 499 -2.96 -7.41 12.84
N SER A 500 -3.57 -6.31 13.28
CA SER A 500 -4.97 -6.25 13.71
C SER A 500 -5.92 -5.65 12.67
N ALA A 501 -7.22 -5.65 12.98
CA ALA A 501 -8.26 -4.99 12.19
C ALA A 501 -8.05 -3.47 12.03
N ASN A 502 -7.16 -2.87 12.83
CA ASN A 502 -6.84 -1.45 12.82
C ASN A 502 -5.54 -1.13 12.06
N ARG A 503 -5.23 -1.94 11.03
CA ARG A 503 -3.98 -1.84 10.30
C ARG A 503 -3.73 -0.41 9.76
N GLY A 504 -2.59 0.18 10.10
CA GLY A 504 -2.20 1.53 9.66
C GLY A 504 -3.05 2.65 10.27
N ARG A 505 -3.77 2.39 11.37
CA ARG A 505 -4.66 3.36 12.02
C ARG A 505 -4.24 3.71 13.43
N ILE A 506 -3.31 2.97 14.02
CA ILE A 506 -2.91 3.16 15.42
C ILE A 506 -1.69 4.06 15.47
N VAL A 507 -1.79 5.13 16.26
CA VAL A 507 -0.68 6.03 16.55
C VAL A 507 -0.36 5.94 18.04
N ASP A 508 0.77 5.34 18.38
CA ASP A 508 1.22 5.23 19.77
C ASP A 508 2.05 6.44 20.16
N VAL A 509 1.84 6.89 21.40
CA VAL A 509 2.48 8.08 21.95
C VAL A 509 3.41 7.66 23.09
N TYR A 510 4.66 8.09 23.00
CA TYR A 510 5.68 7.83 24.00
C TYR A 510 6.33 9.13 24.46
N GLN A 511 6.65 9.17 25.75
CA GLN A 511 7.48 10.20 26.33
C GLN A 511 8.95 9.93 25.96
N SER A 512 9.65 10.90 25.37
CA SER A 512 11.03 10.70 24.90
C SER A 512 12.07 10.62 26.03
N SER A 513 11.81 11.26 27.18
CA SER A 513 12.75 11.33 28.29
C SER A 513 12.98 9.97 28.97
N ASP A 514 11.91 9.21 29.17
CA ASP A 514 11.92 7.93 29.89
C ASP A 514 11.44 6.74 29.04
N GLY A 515 10.82 7.00 27.87
CA GLY A 515 10.24 5.97 27.03
C GLY A 515 8.84 5.52 27.47
N MET A 516 8.20 6.23 28.40
CA MET A 516 6.90 5.85 28.93
C MET A 516 5.82 5.89 27.85
N TYR A 517 5.05 4.82 27.71
CA TYR A 517 3.87 4.80 26.87
C TYR A 517 2.74 5.62 27.50
N LEU A 518 2.22 6.61 26.75
CA LEU A 518 1.22 7.56 27.24
C LEU A 518 -0.20 7.21 26.79
N GLY A 519 -0.33 6.46 25.69
CA GLY A 519 -1.61 6.09 25.10
C GLY A 519 -1.54 5.99 23.57
N SER A 520 -2.67 5.70 22.95
CA SER A 520 -2.80 5.57 21.50
C SER A 520 -3.96 6.39 20.96
N HIS A 521 -3.77 7.04 19.81
CA HIS A 521 -4.87 7.52 18.99
C HIS A 521 -5.29 6.45 17.97
N LEU A 522 -6.58 6.48 17.61
CA LEU A 522 -7.11 5.69 16.50
C LEU A 522 -7.53 6.62 15.37
N LEU A 523 -6.90 6.47 14.21
CA LEU A 523 -7.30 7.15 12.99
C LEU A 523 -8.59 6.49 12.44
N PRO A 524 -9.55 7.28 11.94
CA PRO A 524 -10.73 6.76 11.25
C PRO A 524 -10.39 5.91 10.03
N PHE A 525 -9.32 6.24 9.31
CA PHE A 525 -8.87 5.53 8.11
C PHE A 525 -7.36 5.22 8.17
N PRO A 526 -6.88 4.18 7.46
CA PRO A 526 -5.45 3.87 7.41
C PRO A 526 -4.63 4.97 6.73
N ALA A 527 -3.47 5.28 7.30
CA ALA A 527 -2.46 6.18 6.75
C ALA A 527 -1.21 5.40 6.30
N LEU A 528 -0.48 5.96 5.34
CA LEU A 528 0.87 5.51 4.97
C LEU A 528 1.94 6.21 5.81
N GLU A 529 1.70 7.48 6.13
CA GLU A 529 2.65 8.34 6.80
C GLU A 529 1.95 9.35 7.68
N LEU A 530 2.62 9.79 8.75
CA LEU A 530 2.09 10.70 9.75
C LEU A 530 3.17 11.73 10.11
N VAL A 531 2.77 12.98 10.22
CA VAL A 531 3.57 14.03 10.87
C VAL A 531 2.73 14.73 11.94
N ALA A 532 3.35 15.04 13.07
CA ALA A 532 2.74 15.84 14.12
C ALA A 532 2.88 17.33 13.77
N LEU A 533 1.80 18.09 13.95
CA LEU A 533 1.76 19.54 13.74
C LEU A 533 2.01 20.30 15.05
N PRO A 534 2.51 21.54 15.01
CA PRO A 534 2.89 22.28 16.22
C PRO A 534 1.76 22.48 17.24
N ASP A 535 0.52 22.61 16.77
CA ASP A 535 -0.71 22.84 17.54
C ASP A 535 -1.32 21.57 18.17
N GLY A 536 -0.68 20.42 18.00
CA GLY A 536 -1.19 19.14 18.49
C GLY A 536 -2.10 18.41 17.49
N ALA A 537 -2.31 18.96 16.30
CA ALA A 537 -2.91 18.27 15.17
C ALA A 537 -1.92 17.29 14.51
N PHE A 538 -2.42 16.54 13.53
CA PHE A 538 -1.61 15.65 12.70
C PHE A 538 -1.92 15.87 11.23
N ALA A 539 -0.94 15.63 10.36
CA ALA A 539 -1.18 15.44 8.95
C ALA A 539 -0.77 14.03 8.53
N THR A 540 -1.55 13.38 7.67
CA THR A 540 -1.25 12.05 7.16
C THR A 540 -1.28 12.01 5.64
N LEU A 541 -0.41 11.21 5.06
CA LEU A 541 -0.57 10.77 3.67
C LEU A 541 -1.40 9.50 3.64
N ARG A 542 -2.41 9.51 2.78
CA ARG A 542 -3.21 8.34 2.45
C ARG A 542 -2.94 7.99 0.99
N SER A 543 -2.62 6.72 0.77
CA SER A 543 -2.63 6.16 -0.59
C SER A 543 -4.06 5.94 -1.05
N GLU A 544 -4.21 5.77 -2.36
CA GLU A 544 -5.27 5.06 -3.09
C GLU A 544 -6.45 4.48 -2.28
N PRO A 545 -7.71 4.70 -2.71
CA PRO A 545 -8.10 5.02 -4.09
C PRO A 545 -8.19 6.51 -4.42
N VAL A 546 -8.04 7.38 -3.42
CA VAL A 546 -7.89 8.82 -3.63
C VAL A 546 -6.68 9.25 -2.82
N PRO A 547 -5.50 9.33 -3.46
CA PRO A 547 -4.31 9.84 -2.82
C PRO A 547 -4.60 11.20 -2.20
N SER A 548 -4.29 11.35 -0.92
CA SER A 548 -4.68 12.55 -0.17
C SER A 548 -3.73 12.87 0.96
N LEU A 549 -3.71 14.14 1.28
CA LEU A 549 -3.12 14.71 2.47
C LEU A 549 -4.27 15.10 3.41
N ASP A 550 -4.43 14.34 4.48
CA ASP A 550 -5.50 14.51 5.46
C ASP A 550 -4.95 15.25 6.70
N ILE A 551 -5.69 16.24 7.22
CA ILE A 551 -5.36 17.02 8.42
C ILE A 551 -6.35 16.67 9.52
N TRP A 552 -5.83 16.37 10.70
CA TRP A 552 -6.56 15.84 11.84
C TRP A 552 -6.35 16.69 13.08
N THR A 553 -7.41 17.06 13.77
CA THR A 553 -7.34 17.76 15.06
C THR A 553 -7.85 16.89 16.20
N ALA A 554 -7.32 17.09 17.39
CA ALA A 554 -7.87 16.45 18.59
C ALA A 554 -9.28 17.01 18.84
N THR A 555 -10.25 16.12 19.01
CA THR A 555 -11.59 16.55 19.46
C THR A 555 -11.48 17.02 20.90
N ASN A 556 -11.70 18.31 21.14
CA ASN A 556 -11.94 18.77 22.50
C ASN A 556 -13.25 18.13 22.96
N ALA A 557 -13.17 17.19 23.89
CA ALA A 557 -14.33 16.66 24.59
C ALA A 557 -14.95 17.79 25.42
N GLY A 558 -15.79 18.63 24.81
CA GLY A 558 -16.41 19.75 25.53
C GLY A 558 -16.89 20.96 24.74
N SER A 559 -17.24 20.88 23.45
CA SER A 559 -18.12 21.91 22.87
C SER A 559 -19.26 21.29 22.07
N THR A 560 -20.31 20.89 22.77
CA THR A 560 -21.65 20.78 22.19
C THR A 560 -22.02 22.14 21.62
N ARG A 561 -22.02 22.23 20.30
CA ARG A 561 -22.56 23.37 19.55
C ARG A 561 -24.08 23.28 19.65
N THR A 562 -24.65 23.78 20.74
CA THR A 562 -26.08 24.08 20.80
C THR A 562 -26.30 25.38 20.02
N GLY A 563 -26.96 25.28 18.87
CA GLY A 563 -27.59 26.45 18.29
C GLY A 563 -28.76 26.86 19.18
N ASP A 564 -28.76 28.12 19.63
CA ASP A 564 -29.95 28.96 19.57
C ASP A 564 -29.58 30.44 19.73
N GLY A 565 -30.49 31.31 19.28
CA GLY A 565 -30.27 32.71 18.93
C GLY A 565 -29.85 33.70 20.03
N GLY A 566 -29.24 34.78 19.55
CA GLY A 566 -29.48 36.16 19.99
C GLY A 566 -29.01 36.59 21.38
N ARG A 567 -27.90 37.34 21.44
CA ARG A 567 -27.86 38.77 21.82
C ARG A 567 -26.42 39.24 21.99
N ALA A 568 -26.13 40.41 21.42
CA ALA A 568 -25.03 41.25 21.84
C ALA A 568 -25.26 41.72 23.29
N ALA A 569 -24.24 41.63 24.13
CA ALA A 569 -24.02 42.55 25.25
C ALA A 569 -22.57 42.48 25.71
N THR A 570 -21.93 43.64 25.58
CA THR A 570 -20.77 44.17 26.30
C THR A 570 -20.62 43.71 27.75
N GLY A 571 -19.38 43.46 28.19
CA GLY A 571 -19.05 43.28 29.59
C GLY A 571 -17.57 43.01 29.78
N GLY A 572 -16.76 44.07 29.75
CA GLY A 572 -15.35 43.99 30.15
C GLY A 572 -15.22 43.74 31.64
N LEU A 573 -14.20 43.00 32.04
CA LEU A 573 -13.60 43.09 33.37
C LEU A 573 -12.12 42.72 33.23
N ALA A 574 -11.31 43.76 33.17
CA ALA A 574 -9.90 43.69 33.46
C ALA A 574 -9.71 43.40 34.96
N SER A 575 -8.81 42.49 35.29
CA SER A 575 -7.91 42.73 36.42
C SER A 575 -6.54 42.14 36.07
N ARG A 576 -5.57 43.05 35.94
CA ARG A 576 -4.15 42.74 35.87
C ARG A 576 -3.57 42.98 37.26
N ASN A 577 -2.67 42.07 37.61
CA ASN A 577 -1.41 42.26 38.33
C ASN A 577 -1.45 42.59 39.83
N ALA A 578 -0.90 41.66 40.60
CA ALA A 578 0.00 42.00 41.70
C ALA A 578 1.44 41.77 41.23
N ASN A 579 2.19 42.85 41.01
CA ASN A 579 3.62 42.82 41.25
C ASN A 579 4.07 44.19 41.77
N ARG A 580 4.66 44.13 42.96
CA ARG A 580 5.01 45.22 43.85
C ARG A 580 6.49 45.50 43.67
N ALA A 581 6.85 46.71 43.21
CA ALA A 581 8.19 47.25 43.37
C ALA A 581 8.10 48.78 43.53
N THR A 582 8.27 49.20 44.79
CA THR A 582 8.92 50.43 45.27
C THR A 582 10.02 50.94 44.32
N ALA A 583 10.41 52.20 44.23
CA ALA A 583 10.03 53.49 44.81
C ALA A 583 10.83 54.52 44.00
N GLY A 584 10.31 55.72 43.78
CA GLY A 584 11.03 56.77 43.04
C GLY A 584 10.21 58.04 42.91
N ARG A 585 10.12 58.77 44.00
CA ARG A 585 9.57 60.13 44.07
C ARG A 585 10.73 61.09 43.87
N VAL A 586 10.61 62.08 42.99
CA VAL A 586 10.86 63.52 43.25
C VAL A 586 10.59 64.31 41.96
N SER A 587 9.75 65.34 42.12
CA SER A 587 9.38 66.46 41.24
C SER A 587 10.60 67.23 40.68
N ARG A 588 10.56 67.89 39.51
CA ARG A 588 9.63 68.94 39.05
C ARG A 588 9.66 69.00 37.53
#